data_AF-A0A4U3A2M6-F1
#
_entry.id   AF-A0A4U3A2M6-F1
#
_cell.length_a   1.000
_cell.length_b   1.000
_cell.length_c   1.000
_cell.angle_alpha   90.00
_cell.angle_beta   90.00
_cell.angle_gamma   90.00
#
_symmetry.space_group_name_H-M   'P 1'
#
loop_
_entity.id
_entity.type
_entity.pdbx_description
1 polymer ?
#
loop_
_entity_poly.entity_id
_entity_poly.type
_entity_poly.pdbx_seq_one_letter_code
_entity_poly.pdbx_strand_id
1 'polypeptide(L)'
;HPFEITLNRGDVRITTRYDEKDFRMAVFGTIHECGHAVYEQNIAEKFEGTPLCSGTSMGIHESQSLFFENFIGRNKSFWKKNYDLLKEYSDGQFNDISVDEFYDAIN
;
A
#
# COMPACT_ATOMS: atom_id res chain seq x y z
N HIS A 1 -7.75 -10.87 -7.35
CA HIS A 1 -8.00 -9.46 -7.00
C HIS A 1 -7.40 -9.26 -5.62
N PRO A 2 -6.51 -8.27 -5.44
CA PRO A 2 -6.03 -7.86 -4.11
C PRO A 2 -7.21 -7.53 -3.19
N PHE A 3 -7.01 -7.76 -1.89
CA PHE A 3 -7.94 -7.41 -0.83
C PHE A 3 -7.25 -7.49 0.53
N GLU A 4 -7.80 -6.77 1.50
CA GLU A 4 -7.55 -6.87 2.93
C GLU A 4 -8.68 -7.66 3.61
N ILE A 5 -8.33 -8.42 4.65
CA ILE A 5 -9.28 -9.07 5.54
C ILE A 5 -8.79 -9.10 6.99
N THR A 6 -9.66 -8.65 7.88
CA THR A 6 -9.45 -8.72 9.32
C THR A 6 -10.09 -10.00 9.88
N LEU A 7 -9.27 -10.89 10.44
CA LEU A 7 -9.73 -12.11 11.11
C LEU A 7 -10.00 -11.87 12.59
N ASN A 8 -9.16 -11.04 13.22
CA ASN A 8 -9.33 -10.47 14.54
C ASN A 8 -8.40 -9.23 14.65
N ARG A 9 -8.50 -8.46 15.74
CA ARG A 9 -7.70 -7.23 15.94
C ARG A 9 -6.19 -7.46 15.79
N GLY A 10 -5.67 -8.65 16.13
CA GLY A 10 -4.27 -9.01 16.01
C GLY A 10 -3.89 -9.73 14.70
N ASP A 11 -4.84 -9.99 13.81
CA ASP A 11 -4.64 -10.74 12.57
C ASP A 11 -5.39 -10.07 11.41
N VAL A 12 -4.69 -9.15 10.75
CA VAL A 12 -5.14 -8.40 9.59
C VAL A 12 -4.27 -8.79 8.41
N ARG A 13 -4.86 -9.38 7.38
CA ARG A 13 -4.13 -9.98 6.25
C ARG A 13 -4.43 -9.24 4.97
N ILE A 14 -3.44 -9.15 4.11
CA ILE A 14 -3.58 -8.56 2.78
C ILE A 14 -3.15 -9.55 1.72
N THR A 15 -3.68 -9.38 0.52
CA THR A 15 -3.24 -10.08 -0.68
C THR A 15 -2.82 -9.08 -1.74
N THR A 16 -1.92 -9.47 -2.63
CA THR A 16 -1.53 -8.66 -3.77
C THR A 16 -1.48 -9.52 -5.02
N ARG A 17 -1.32 -8.87 -6.18
CA ARG A 17 -1.17 -9.55 -7.46
C ARG A 17 0.12 -9.11 -8.13
N TYR A 18 0.95 -10.09 -8.47
CA TYR A 18 2.15 -9.87 -9.27
C TYR A 18 1.82 -9.93 -10.77
N ASP A 19 2.48 -9.06 -11.52
CA ASP A 19 2.56 -9.10 -12.97
C ASP A 19 4.02 -8.88 -13.38
N GLU A 20 4.64 -9.88 -13.99
CA GLU A 20 6.05 -9.83 -14.40
C GLU A 20 6.31 -8.76 -15.47
N LYS A 21 5.27 -8.26 -16.13
CA LYS A 21 5.37 -7.20 -17.14
C LYS A 21 5.03 -5.82 -16.58
N ASP A 22 4.50 -5.74 -15.36
CA ASP A 22 4.13 -4.47 -14.73
C ASP A 22 4.26 -4.53 -13.19
N PHE A 23 5.44 -4.13 -12.70
CA PHE A 23 5.74 -4.09 -11.26
C PHE A 23 4.76 -3.21 -10.46
N ARG A 24 4.14 -2.21 -11.10
CA ARG A 24 3.23 -1.25 -10.45
C ARG A 24 2.04 -1.98 -9.84
N MET A 25 1.57 -3.05 -10.48
CA MET A 25 0.47 -3.88 -9.99
C MET A 25 0.76 -4.44 -8.59
N ALA A 26 1.95 -5.00 -8.39
CA ALA A 26 2.33 -5.58 -7.10
C ALA A 26 2.60 -4.50 -6.07
N VAL A 27 3.39 -3.47 -6.44
CA VAL A 27 3.84 -2.46 -5.48
C VAL A 27 2.70 -1.57 -5.01
N PHE A 28 1.96 -0.93 -5.93
CA PHE A 28 0.86 -0.04 -5.53
C PHE A 28 -0.33 -0.81 -4.97
N GLY A 29 -0.62 -2.01 -5.51
CA GLY A 29 -1.64 -2.89 -4.94
C GLY A 29 -1.30 -3.27 -3.49
N THR A 30 -0.05 -3.59 -3.18
CA THR A 30 0.36 -3.88 -1.79
C THR A 30 0.24 -2.65 -0.90
N ILE A 31 0.68 -1.47 -1.37
CA ILE A 31 0.56 -0.23 -0.59
C ILE A 31 -0.91 0.11 -0.31
N HIS A 32 -1.79 -0.10 -1.30
CA HIS A 32 -3.24 0.10 -1.18
C HIS A 32 -3.84 -0.78 -0.08
N GLU A 33 -3.66 -2.10 -0.16
CA GLU A 33 -4.20 -3.02 0.84
C GLU A 33 -3.53 -2.81 2.21
N CYS A 34 -2.25 -2.40 2.26
CA CYS A 34 -1.60 -1.98 3.50
C CYS A 34 -2.30 -0.80 4.15
N GLY A 35 -2.82 0.17 3.38
CA GLY A 35 -3.55 1.31 3.93
C GLY A 35 -4.85 0.87 4.62
N HIS A 36 -5.57 -0.10 4.04
CA HIS A 36 -6.68 -0.77 4.72
C HIS A 36 -6.23 -1.48 5.99
N ALA A 37 -5.17 -2.27 5.92
CA ALA A 37 -4.71 -3.06 7.05
C ALA A 37 -4.24 -2.18 8.23
N VAL A 38 -3.53 -1.09 7.94
CA VAL A 38 -3.09 -0.11 8.94
C VAL A 38 -4.30 0.53 9.64
N TYR A 39 -5.39 0.76 8.94
CA TYR A 39 -6.60 1.28 9.56
C TYR A 39 -7.19 0.30 10.58
N GLU A 40 -7.42 -0.94 10.18
CA GLU A 40 -7.98 -1.99 11.04
C GLU A 40 -7.05 -2.32 12.21
N GLN A 41 -5.74 -2.38 12.00
CA GLN A 41 -4.75 -2.63 13.06
C GLN A 41 -4.70 -1.52 14.13
N ASN A 42 -5.11 -0.29 13.80
CA ASN A 42 -5.08 0.83 14.74
C ASN A 42 -6.39 1.02 15.52
N ILE A 43 -7.36 0.11 15.36
CA ILE A 43 -8.58 0.14 16.17
C ILE A 43 -8.24 -0.15 17.62
N ALA A 44 -8.77 0.71 18.51
CA ALA A 44 -8.44 0.64 19.93
C ALA A 44 -8.91 -0.67 20.58
N GLU A 45 -8.03 -1.28 21.38
CA GLU A 45 -8.26 -2.56 22.07
C GLU A 45 -9.55 -2.60 22.89
N LYS A 46 -9.94 -1.47 23.50
CA LYS A 46 -11.17 -1.37 24.29
C LYS A 46 -12.44 -1.67 23.51
N PHE A 47 -12.39 -1.67 22.17
CA PHE A 47 -13.53 -2.00 21.32
C PHE A 47 -13.59 -3.48 20.93
N GLU A 48 -12.58 -4.28 21.27
CA GLU A 48 -12.53 -5.70 20.93
C GLU A 48 -13.78 -6.45 21.41
N GLY A 49 -14.36 -7.28 20.55
CA GLY A 49 -15.61 -8.00 20.80
C GLY A 49 -16.89 -7.15 20.71
N THR A 50 -16.79 -5.86 20.40
CA THR A 50 -17.95 -4.97 20.20
C THR A 50 -18.18 -4.68 18.71
N PRO A 51 -19.39 -4.22 18.32
CA PRO A 51 -19.66 -3.74 16.96
C PRO A 51 -18.84 -2.49 16.54
N LEU A 52 -18.03 -1.93 17.43
CA LEU A 52 -17.14 -0.79 17.14
C LEU A 52 -15.72 -1.25 16.76
N CYS A 53 -15.43 -2.55 16.75
CA CYS A 53 -14.12 -3.11 16.44
C CYS A 53 -13.88 -3.30 14.93
N SER A 54 -14.28 -2.33 14.11
CA SER A 54 -14.04 -2.34 12.67
C SER A 54 -14.08 -0.92 12.12
N GLY A 55 -13.62 -0.74 10.88
CA GLY A 55 -13.73 0.51 10.17
C GLY A 55 -15.17 1.04 10.10
N THR A 56 -15.33 2.35 10.27
CA THR A 56 -16.67 2.98 10.39
C THR A 56 -17.54 2.91 9.13
N SER A 57 -16.93 2.88 7.94
CA SER A 57 -17.62 2.81 6.65
C SER A 57 -16.62 2.51 5.53
N MET A 58 -17.11 1.98 4.41
CA MET A 58 -16.27 1.71 3.23
C MET A 58 -15.60 2.97 2.68
N GLY A 59 -16.27 4.13 2.72
CA GLY A 59 -15.68 5.39 2.25
C GLY A 59 -14.48 5.82 3.10
N ILE A 60 -14.55 5.64 4.42
CA ILE A 60 -13.40 5.89 5.29
C ILE A 60 -12.33 4.81 5.10
N HIS A 61 -12.73 3.55 4.93
CA HIS A 61 -11.79 2.45 4.66
C HIS A 61 -10.96 2.70 3.40
N GLU A 62 -11.62 3.09 2.30
CA GLU A 62 -11.00 3.45 1.02
C GLU A 62 -10.18 4.74 1.10
N SER A 63 -10.59 5.69 1.96
CA SER A 63 -9.76 6.88 2.18
C SER A 63 -8.38 6.54 2.71
N GLN A 64 -8.25 5.48 3.52
CA GLN A 64 -6.97 5.06 4.08
C GLN A 64 -6.12 4.33 3.03
N SER A 65 -6.69 3.42 2.24
CA SER A 65 -5.96 2.77 1.15
C SER A 65 -5.46 3.78 0.12
N LEU A 66 -6.31 4.70 -0.34
CA LEU A 66 -5.93 5.74 -1.29
C LEU A 66 -4.96 6.77 -0.71
N PHE A 67 -5.04 7.06 0.60
CA PHE A 67 -4.05 7.91 1.26
C PHE A 67 -2.66 7.27 1.18
N PHE A 68 -2.55 5.99 1.54
CA PHE A 68 -1.28 5.27 1.45
C PHE A 68 -0.82 5.11 0.00
N GLU A 69 -1.69 4.72 -0.93
CA GLU A 69 -1.32 4.51 -2.33
C GLU A 69 -0.90 5.81 -3.02
N ASN A 70 -1.76 6.84 -2.99
CA ASN A 70 -1.59 8.02 -3.83
C ASN A 70 -0.86 9.15 -3.12
N PHE A 71 -1.18 9.42 -1.85
CA PHE A 71 -0.55 10.55 -1.14
C PHE A 71 0.83 10.20 -0.57
N ILE A 72 1.06 8.93 -0.23
CA ILE A 72 2.38 8.44 0.22
C ILE A 72 3.10 7.73 -0.93
N GLY A 73 2.54 6.64 -1.46
CA GLY A 73 3.19 5.74 -2.42
C GLY A 73 3.50 6.40 -3.76
N ARG A 74 2.71 7.37 -4.22
CA ARG A 74 3.00 8.15 -5.43
C ARG A 74 3.67 9.49 -5.16
N ASN A 75 4.06 9.79 -3.92
CA ASN A 75 4.77 11.02 -3.59
C ASN A 75 6.24 10.97 -4.04
N LYS A 76 6.74 12.07 -4.61
CA LYS A 76 8.15 12.17 -5.03
C LYS A 76 9.13 11.91 -3.89
N SER A 77 8.82 12.33 -2.67
CA SER A 77 9.69 12.15 -1.49
C SER A 77 9.77 10.69 -1.06
N PHE A 78 8.71 9.91 -1.27
CA PHE A 78 8.73 8.47 -1.02
C PHE A 78 9.74 7.79 -1.95
N TRP A 79 9.72 8.13 -3.24
CA TRP A 79 10.65 7.53 -4.20
C TRP A 79 12.08 8.03 -4.05
N LYS A 80 12.31 9.32 -3.73
CA LYS A 80 13.67 9.79 -3.40
C LYS A 80 14.35 8.98 -2.30
N LYS A 81 13.58 8.41 -1.37
CA LYS A 81 14.11 7.55 -0.29
C LYS A 81 14.23 6.08 -0.68
N ASN A 82 13.30 5.57 -1.49
CA ASN A 82 13.16 4.13 -1.75
C ASN A 82 13.61 3.69 -3.15
N TYR A 83 13.96 4.61 -4.05
CA TYR A 83 14.27 4.28 -5.45
C TYR A 83 15.53 3.44 -5.61
N ASP A 84 16.58 3.72 -4.82
CA ASP A 84 17.80 2.90 -4.84
C ASP A 84 17.51 1.45 -4.39
N LEU A 85 16.62 1.27 -3.42
CA LEU A 85 16.16 -0.06 -2.98
C LEU A 85 15.35 -0.75 -4.09
N LEU A 86 14.50 -0.02 -4.81
CA LEU A 86 13.79 -0.59 -5.96
C LEU A 86 14.77 -1.07 -7.03
N LYS A 87 15.80 -0.27 -7.34
CA LYS A 87 16.84 -0.61 -8.32
C LYS A 87 17.62 -1.87 -7.95
N GLU A 88 17.90 -2.07 -6.66
CA GLU A 88 18.60 -3.26 -6.16
C GLU A 88 17.85 -4.56 -6.53
N TYR A 89 16.52 -4.53 -6.54
CA TYR A 89 15.68 -5.70 -6.82
C TYR A 89 15.06 -5.75 -8.22
N SER A 90 15.40 -4.80 -9.10
CA SER A 90 14.76 -4.68 -10.43
C SER A 90 15.61 -5.24 -11.58
N ASP A 91 16.64 -6.04 -11.30
CA ASP A 91 17.55 -6.62 -12.30
C ASP A 91 18.05 -5.61 -13.36
N GLY A 92 18.31 -4.37 -12.92
CA GLY A 92 18.81 -3.30 -13.76
C GLY A 92 17.78 -2.60 -14.68
N GLN A 93 16.49 -2.98 -14.64
CA GLN A 93 15.41 -2.36 -15.42
C GLN A 93 15.36 -0.82 -15.31
N PHE A 94 15.75 -0.27 -14.14
CA PHE A 94 15.69 1.15 -13.83
C PHE A 94 17.07 1.82 -13.76
N ASN A 95 18.14 1.17 -14.25
CA ASN A 95 19.50 1.71 -14.07
C ASN A 95 19.75 3.04 -14.78
N ASP A 96 19.19 3.20 -15.97
CA ASP A 96 19.34 4.38 -16.82
C ASP A 96 18.17 5.37 -16.69
N ILE A 97 17.30 5.18 -15.70
CA ILE A 97 16.14 6.04 -15.44
C ILE A 97 16.44 6.86 -14.18
N SER A 98 16.24 8.17 -14.26
CA SER A 98 16.32 9.03 -13.08
C SER A 98 15.10 8.87 -12.19
N VAL A 99 15.23 9.15 -10.89
CA VAL A 99 14.08 9.14 -9.97
C VAL A 99 12.96 10.11 -10.39
N ASP A 100 13.32 11.17 -11.11
CA ASP A 100 12.37 12.17 -11.61
C ASP A 100 11.56 11.61 -12.79
N GLU A 101 12.22 11.00 -13.78
CA GLU A 101 11.53 10.30 -14.89
C GLU A 101 10.67 9.14 -14.40
N PHE A 102 11.17 8.37 -13.42
CA PHE A 102 10.39 7.32 -12.79
C PHE A 102 9.13 7.88 -12.11
N TYR A 103 9.27 8.96 -11.33
CA TYR A 103 8.16 9.62 -10.65
C TYR A 103 7.10 10.13 -11.64
N ASP A 104 7.54 10.72 -12.76
CA ASP A 104 6.63 11.20 -13.80
C ASP A 104 5.88 10.05 -14.49
N ALA A 105 6.49 8.87 -14.64
CA ALA A 105 5.88 7.71 -15.29
C ALA A 105 4.85 6.94 -14.43
N ILE A 106 4.92 7.08 -13.11
CA ILE A 106 3.98 6.44 -12.17
C ILE A 106 2.81 7.36 -11.77
N ASN A 107 2.72 8.57 -12.32
CA ASN A 107 1.63 9.52 -12.10
C ASN A 107 0.93 9.85 -13.42
#